data_AF-A0A2K3LDA9-F1
#
_entry.id   AF-A0A2K3LDA9-F1
#
_cell.length_a   1.000
_cell.length_b   1.000
_cell.length_c   1.000
_cell.angle_alpha   90.00
_cell.angle_beta   90.00
_cell.angle_gamma   90.00
#
_symmetry.space_group_name_H-M   'P 1'
#
loop_
_entity.id
_entity.type
_entity.pdbx_description
1 polymer ?
#
loop_
_entity_poly.entity_id
_entity_poly.type
_entity_poly.pdbx_seq_one_letter_code
_entity_poly.pdbx_strand_id
1 'polypeptide(L)'
;MAQESQQQQQVDPNKNEVIRLERESVIPILKPRLIMTLANLIEHSSDRAEFLKLSKRVEYTIRAWYLLQFEDLMQLYSLFDPVHGAQKLQQQNLASDEVDVLEQNFLTYLFQVMEKSNFKIVTEDEIEVAHSGQYLLNLPISVDESKLDKTLLKKYFEQHHHDNLPDFSDK
;
A
#
# COMPACT_ATOMS: atom_id res chain seq x y z
N MET A 1 -12.35 -42.75 -38.51
CA MET A 1 -13.06 -41.51 -38.93
C MET A 1 -13.94 -41.12 -37.76
N ALA A 2 -13.82 -39.99 -37.07
CA ALA A 2 -13.00 -38.79 -37.15
C ALA A 2 -12.88 -38.29 -35.68
N GLN A 3 -11.70 -38.05 -35.12
CA GLN A 3 -11.07 -36.72 -35.00
C GLN A 3 -12.04 -35.57 -34.72
N GLU A 4 -12.25 -35.26 -33.43
CA GLU A 4 -12.68 -33.94 -32.97
C GLU A 4 -11.64 -33.40 -31.97
N SER A 5 -10.64 -32.75 -32.55
CA SER A 5 -10.16 -31.42 -32.20
C SER A 5 -10.07 -31.05 -30.72
N GLN A 6 -8.90 -31.31 -30.16
CA GLN A 6 -8.36 -30.52 -29.05
C GLN A 6 -8.28 -29.04 -29.49
N GLN A 7 -9.18 -28.20 -28.99
CA GLN A 7 -8.95 -26.76 -28.99
C GLN A 7 -7.89 -26.47 -27.93
N GLN A 8 -6.63 -26.46 -28.37
CA GLN A 8 -5.57 -25.75 -27.67
C GLN A 8 -6.03 -24.30 -27.54
N GLN A 9 -6.24 -23.86 -26.30
CA GLN A 9 -6.28 -22.44 -25.97
C GLN A 9 -4.94 -21.87 -26.41
N GLN A 10 -4.97 -21.20 -27.56
CA GLN A 10 -3.84 -20.48 -28.11
C GLN A 10 -3.64 -19.27 -27.19
N VAL A 11 -2.72 -19.42 -26.22
CA VAL A 11 -2.24 -18.31 -25.41
C VAL A 11 -1.52 -17.37 -26.37
N ASP A 12 -2.08 -16.19 -26.56
CA ASP A 12 -1.49 -15.13 -27.39
C ASP A 12 -0.08 -14.83 -26.85
N PRO A 13 0.99 -15.11 -27.61
CA PRO A 13 2.37 -14.98 -27.11
C PRO A 13 2.77 -13.53 -26.82
N ASN A 14 1.94 -12.56 -27.24
CA ASN A 14 2.18 -11.13 -27.13
C ASN A 14 1.37 -10.44 -26.03
N LYS A 15 0.58 -11.20 -25.24
CA LYS A 15 -0.21 -10.62 -24.14
C LYS A 15 0.60 -10.28 -22.89
N ASN A 16 1.83 -10.81 -22.77
CA ASN A 16 2.56 -10.87 -21.50
C ASN A 16 3.69 -9.84 -21.37
N GLU A 17 3.92 -8.94 -22.32
CA GLU A 17 5.05 -7.98 -22.19
C GLU A 17 4.68 -6.67 -21.48
N VAL A 18 3.39 -6.32 -21.37
CA VAL A 18 2.97 -5.01 -20.85
C VAL A 18 1.73 -5.10 -19.97
N ILE A 19 1.87 -4.74 -18.69
CA ILE A 19 0.76 -4.56 -17.76
C ILE A 19 0.09 -3.21 -18.05
N ARG A 20 -1.21 -3.23 -18.36
CA ARG A 20 -2.00 -2.00 -18.49
C ARG A 20 -2.48 -1.56 -17.12
N LEU A 21 -1.94 -0.45 -16.61
CA LEU A 21 -2.45 0.17 -15.41
C LEU A 21 -3.82 0.81 -15.68
N GLU A 22 -4.79 0.54 -14.82
CA GLU A 22 -6.07 1.24 -14.85
C GLU A 22 -5.87 2.72 -14.52
N ARG A 23 -6.63 3.59 -15.21
CA ARG A 23 -6.60 5.02 -14.90
C ARG A 23 -7.39 5.26 -13.62
N GLU A 24 -6.72 5.80 -12.62
CA GLU A 24 -7.37 6.19 -11.37
C GLU A 24 -8.39 7.32 -11.59
N SER A 25 -9.46 7.27 -10.78
CA SER A 25 -10.44 8.35 -10.70
C SER A 25 -9.85 9.52 -9.90
N VAL A 26 -9.17 10.43 -10.58
CA VAL A 26 -8.62 11.64 -9.98
C VAL A 26 -9.50 12.86 -10.28
N ILE A 27 -9.55 13.82 -9.37
CA ILE A 27 -10.03 15.17 -9.69
C ILE A 27 -8.82 15.93 -10.25
N PRO A 28 -8.74 16.21 -11.58
CA PRO A 28 -7.57 16.81 -12.20
C PRO A 28 -7.50 18.33 -11.98
N ILE A 29 -8.06 18.83 -10.88
CA ILE A 29 -8.16 20.24 -10.56
C ILE A 29 -7.36 20.49 -9.29
N LEU A 30 -6.44 21.46 -9.36
CA LEU A 30 -5.68 21.91 -8.21
C LEU A 30 -6.64 22.41 -7.11
N LYS A 31 -6.45 21.93 -5.87
CA LYS A 31 -7.27 22.32 -4.71
C LYS A 31 -7.46 23.84 -4.57
N PRO A 32 -6.42 24.71 -4.73
CA PRO A 32 -6.61 26.15 -4.67
C PRO A 32 -7.57 26.69 -5.72
N ARG A 33 -7.56 26.12 -6.94
CA ARG A 33 -8.46 26.50 -8.02
C ARG A 33 -9.90 26.11 -7.69
N LEU A 34 -10.12 24.90 -7.18
CA LEU A 34 -11.44 24.44 -6.74
C LEU A 34 -11.99 25.36 -5.63
N ILE A 35 -11.20 25.61 -4.59
CA ILE A 35 -11.59 26.46 -3.45
C ILE A 35 -11.92 27.88 -3.93
N MET A 36 -11.08 28.46 -4.78
CA MET A 36 -11.32 29.82 -5.29
C MET A 36 -12.57 29.89 -6.16
N THR A 37 -12.80 28.92 -7.04
CA THR A 37 -14.01 28.86 -7.86
C THR A 37 -15.26 28.77 -6.99
N LEU A 38 -15.28 27.88 -5.99
CA LEU A 38 -16.41 27.76 -5.07
C LEU A 38 -16.63 29.03 -4.25
N ALA A 39 -15.56 29.63 -3.73
CA ALA A 39 -15.62 30.89 -3.00
C ALA A 39 -16.18 32.04 -3.87
N ASN A 40 -15.90 32.01 -5.18
CA ASN A 40 -16.40 33.02 -6.12
C ASN A 40 -17.90 32.91 -6.43
N LEU A 41 -18.52 31.76 -6.18
CA LEU A 41 -19.96 31.56 -6.36
C LEU A 41 -20.78 32.05 -5.15
N ILE A 42 -20.13 32.38 -4.04
CA ILE A 42 -20.79 32.88 -2.83
C ILE A 42 -20.98 34.41 -2.96
N GLU A 43 -22.24 34.86 -2.94
CA GLU A 43 -22.61 36.27 -3.14
C GLU A 43 -22.19 37.16 -1.96
N HIS A 44 -22.42 36.71 -0.72
CA HIS A 44 -22.12 37.49 0.47
C HIS A 44 -20.64 37.38 0.86
N SER A 45 -19.99 38.54 1.04
CA SER A 45 -18.57 38.61 1.38
C SER A 45 -18.25 38.01 2.76
N SER A 46 -19.18 38.09 3.71
CA SER A 46 -19.07 37.42 5.02
C SER A 46 -18.97 35.90 4.87
N ASP A 47 -19.86 35.33 4.07
CA ASP A 47 -20.00 33.87 3.93
C ASP A 47 -18.82 33.31 3.13
N ARG A 48 -18.34 34.07 2.15
CA ARG A 48 -17.08 33.75 1.45
C ARG A 48 -15.91 33.66 2.42
N ALA A 49 -15.79 34.61 3.36
CA ALA A 49 -14.71 34.62 4.33
C ALA A 49 -14.79 33.41 5.28
N GLU A 50 -15.98 33.03 5.73
CA GLU A 50 -16.20 31.84 6.55
C GLU A 50 -15.92 30.55 5.78
N PHE A 51 -16.33 30.46 4.51
CA PHE A 51 -16.00 29.32 3.64
C PHE A 51 -14.48 29.12 3.48
N LEU A 52 -13.72 30.20 3.29
CA LEU A 52 -12.26 30.13 3.19
C LEU A 52 -11.62 29.70 4.53
N LYS A 53 -12.15 30.17 5.67
CA LYS A 53 -11.70 29.71 6.99
C LYS A 53 -11.99 28.22 7.18
N LEU A 54 -13.18 27.76 6.81
CA LEU A 54 -13.56 26.35 6.88
C LEU A 54 -12.62 25.49 6.02
N SER A 55 -12.38 25.90 4.77
CA SER A 55 -11.48 25.19 3.85
C SER A 55 -10.07 25.03 4.43
N LYS A 56 -9.52 26.10 5.02
CA LYS A 56 -8.22 26.06 5.71
C LYS A 56 -8.24 25.14 6.93
N ARG A 57 -9.29 25.21 7.76
CA ARG A 57 -9.41 24.33 8.94
C ARG A 57 -9.45 22.86 8.54
N VAL A 58 -10.25 22.51 7.53
CA VAL A 58 -10.32 21.15 6.99
C VAL A 58 -8.95 20.68 6.51
N GLU A 59 -8.22 21.53 5.76
CA GLU A 59 -6.88 21.21 5.29
C GLU A 59 -5.89 20.96 6.45
N TYR A 60 -5.89 21.82 7.47
CA TYR A 60 -5.04 21.63 8.65
C TYR A 60 -5.41 20.39 9.45
N THR A 61 -6.71 20.11 9.62
CA THR A 61 -7.17 18.91 10.32
C THR A 61 -6.73 17.64 9.59
N ILE A 62 -6.89 17.59 8.26
CA ILE A 62 -6.43 16.47 7.45
C ILE A 62 -4.91 16.30 7.59
N ARG A 63 -4.14 17.39 7.48
CA ARG A 63 -2.68 17.35 7.62
C ARG A 63 -2.24 16.89 9.02
N ALA A 64 -2.89 17.37 10.07
CA ALA A 64 -2.60 16.96 11.44
C ALA A 64 -2.92 15.48 11.65
N TRP A 65 -4.02 14.99 11.09
CA TRP A 65 -4.39 13.58 11.17
C TRP A 65 -3.35 12.67 10.49
N TYR A 66 -2.87 13.04 9.30
CA TYR A 66 -1.78 12.30 8.64
C TYR A 66 -0.48 12.31 9.44
N LEU A 67 -0.14 13.44 10.08
CA LEU A 67 1.05 13.52 10.92
C LEU A 67 0.97 12.59 12.12
N LEU A 68 -0.18 12.56 12.81
CA LEU A 68 -0.40 11.65 13.94
C LEU A 68 -0.32 10.18 13.51
N GLN A 69 -0.99 9.82 12.41
CA GLN A 69 -0.92 8.45 11.88
C GLN A 69 0.52 8.05 11.52
N PHE A 70 1.30 8.98 10.96
CA PHE A 70 2.69 8.73 10.63
C PHE A 70 3.56 8.58 11.88
N GLU A 71 3.32 9.39 12.91
CA GLU A 71 4.02 9.31 14.19
C GLU A 71 3.79 7.95 14.88
N ASP A 72 2.53 7.49 14.94
CA ASP A 72 2.17 6.18 15.49
C ASP A 72 2.88 5.03 14.74
N LEU A 73 2.87 5.09 13.40
CA LEU A 73 3.57 4.11 12.56
C LEU A 73 5.08 4.14 12.79
N MET A 74 5.69 5.32 12.88
CA MET A 74 7.12 5.48 13.10
C MET A 74 7.54 5.01 14.50
N GLN A 75 6.68 5.19 15.51
CA GLN A 75 6.92 4.67 16.85
C GLN A 75 6.98 3.13 16.82
N LEU A 76 6.02 2.48 16.16
CA LEU A 76 6.01 1.02 15.98
C LEU A 76 7.21 0.54 15.16
N TYR A 77 7.50 1.19 14.03
CA TYR A 77 8.69 0.89 13.22
C TYR A 77 9.96 0.92 14.07
N SER A 78 10.07 1.88 14.99
CA SER A 78 11.26 2.02 15.82
C SER A 78 11.56 0.79 16.70
N LEU A 79 10.55 -0.03 17.01
CA LEU A 79 10.67 -1.29 17.76
C LEU A 79 11.18 -2.43 16.88
N PHE A 80 10.86 -2.40 15.59
CA PHE A 80 11.14 -3.46 14.62
C PHE A 80 12.24 -3.08 13.61
N ASP A 81 12.98 -2.01 13.89
CA ASP A 81 14.13 -1.60 13.08
C ASP A 81 15.17 -2.73 12.97
N PRO A 82 15.68 -3.06 11.77
CA PRO A 82 16.55 -4.21 11.56
C PRO A 82 17.90 -4.12 12.28
N VAL A 83 18.32 -2.94 12.74
CA VAL A 83 19.62 -2.74 13.39
C VAL A 83 19.48 -2.73 14.91
N HIS A 84 18.49 -2.00 15.45
CA HIS A 84 18.36 -1.76 16.89
C HIS A 84 17.09 -2.33 17.52
N GLY A 85 16.17 -2.91 16.74
CA GLY A 85 14.87 -3.38 17.22
C GLY A 85 14.97 -4.44 18.30
N ALA A 86 15.80 -5.47 18.08
CA ALA A 86 16.02 -6.54 19.06
C ALA A 86 16.50 -6.02 20.43
N GLN A 87 17.38 -5.01 20.43
CA GLN A 87 17.86 -4.40 21.67
C GLN A 87 16.75 -3.61 22.39
N LYS A 88 15.92 -2.87 21.65
CA LYS A 88 14.81 -2.10 22.22
C LYS A 88 13.72 -3.00 22.80
N LEU A 89 13.39 -4.10 22.12
CA LEU A 89 12.42 -5.08 22.61
C LEU A 89 12.92 -5.71 23.92
N GLN A 90 14.21 -6.06 24.00
CA GLN A 90 14.83 -6.55 25.25
C GLN A 90 14.78 -5.51 26.38
N GLN A 91 15.02 -4.23 26.09
CA GLN A 91 14.95 -3.17 27.10
C GLN A 91 13.54 -2.98 27.66
N GLN A 92 12.51 -3.20 26.85
CA GLN A 92 11.12 -3.04 27.27
C GLN A 92 10.55 -4.25 28.02
N ASN A 93 11.27 -5.39 28.03
CA ASN A 93 10.84 -6.64 28.67
C ASN A 93 9.40 -7.04 28.30
N LEU A 94 9.02 -6.84 27.03
CA LEU A 94 7.70 -7.22 26.52
C LEU A 94 7.57 -8.74 26.46
N ALA A 95 6.38 -9.24 26.77
CA ALA A 95 6.07 -10.65 26.57
C ALA A 95 5.91 -10.96 25.07
N SER A 96 6.14 -12.22 24.68
CA SER A 96 6.12 -12.61 23.26
C SER A 96 4.76 -12.35 22.60
N ASP A 97 3.67 -12.51 23.34
CA ASP A 97 2.31 -12.23 22.89
C ASP A 97 2.04 -10.74 22.69
N GLU A 98 2.64 -9.87 23.51
CA GLU A 98 2.56 -8.42 23.32
C GLU A 98 3.31 -7.98 22.08
N VAL A 99 4.47 -8.59 21.79
CA VAL A 99 5.25 -8.34 20.57
C VAL A 99 4.44 -8.72 19.32
N ASP A 100 3.82 -9.91 19.31
CA ASP A 100 2.94 -10.36 18.22
C ASP A 100 1.84 -9.32 17.93
N VAL A 101 1.20 -8.76 18.96
CA VAL A 101 0.16 -7.73 18.79
C VAL A 101 0.72 -6.45 18.18
N LEU A 102 1.92 -6.02 18.61
CA LEU A 102 2.57 -4.82 18.08
C LEU A 102 2.99 -4.99 16.61
N GLU A 103 3.43 -6.18 16.21
CA GLU A 103 3.76 -6.49 14.82
C GLU A 103 2.53 -6.47 13.92
N GLN A 104 1.41 -7.05 14.38
CA GLN A 104 0.13 -7.00 13.64
C GLN A 104 -0.40 -5.57 13.52
N ASN A 105 -0.27 -4.76 14.58
CA ASN A 105 -0.63 -3.35 14.54
C ASN A 105 0.25 -2.57 13.55
N PHE A 106 1.55 -2.86 13.51
CA PHE A 106 2.46 -2.27 12.54
C PHE A 106 2.04 -2.58 11.10
N LEU A 107 1.78 -3.86 10.78
CA LEU A 107 1.29 -4.26 9.46
C LEU A 107 -0.02 -3.57 9.10
N THR A 108 -0.96 -3.50 10.05
CA THR A 108 -2.25 -2.82 9.84
C THR A 108 -2.06 -1.36 9.41
N TYR A 109 -1.23 -0.61 10.13
CA TYR A 109 -0.97 0.79 9.78
C TYR A 109 -0.15 0.93 8.50
N LEU A 110 0.81 0.04 8.25
CA LEU A 110 1.59 0.03 7.01
C LEU A 110 0.67 -0.16 5.81
N PHE A 111 -0.19 -1.19 5.82
CA PHE A 111 -1.13 -1.45 4.73
C PHE A 111 -2.15 -0.32 4.55
N GLN A 112 -2.64 0.31 5.62
CA GLN A 112 -3.49 1.51 5.51
C GLN A 112 -2.76 2.68 4.82
N VAL A 113 -1.47 2.87 5.08
CA VAL A 113 -0.67 3.91 4.41
C VAL A 113 -0.45 3.56 2.95
N MET A 114 -0.17 2.28 2.66
CA MET A 114 0.00 1.78 1.29
C MET A 114 -1.28 1.99 0.47
N GLU A 115 -2.44 1.61 1.01
CA GLU A 115 -3.75 1.80 0.37
C GLU A 115 -4.06 3.28 0.11
N LYS A 116 -3.85 4.16 1.10
CA LYS A 116 -4.04 5.62 0.93
C LYS A 116 -3.07 6.26 -0.05
N SER A 117 -1.94 5.61 -0.30
CA SER A 117 -0.91 6.07 -1.23
C SER A 117 -1.02 5.37 -2.59
N ASN A 118 -2.14 4.67 -2.83
CA ASN A 118 -2.47 3.96 -4.07
C ASN A 118 -1.45 2.86 -4.43
N PHE A 119 -0.81 2.25 -3.44
CA PHE A 119 -0.05 1.03 -3.65
C PHE A 119 -0.99 -0.17 -3.70
N LYS A 120 -0.80 -1.02 -4.71
CA LYS A 120 -1.50 -2.29 -4.88
C LYS A 120 -0.52 -3.43 -4.55
N ILE A 121 -1.01 -4.45 -3.86
CA ILE A 121 -0.28 -5.72 -3.74
C ILE A 121 -0.23 -6.37 -5.13
N VAL A 122 0.97 -6.73 -5.57
CA VAL A 122 1.18 -7.38 -6.86
C VAL A 122 0.66 -8.80 -6.85
N THR A 123 0.06 -9.21 -7.96
CA THR A 123 -0.38 -10.58 -8.23
C THR A 123 0.74 -11.41 -8.83
N GLU A 124 0.60 -12.74 -8.80
CA GLU A 124 1.60 -13.65 -9.39
C GLU A 124 1.78 -13.40 -10.89
N ASP A 125 0.69 -13.15 -11.63
CA ASP A 125 0.74 -12.78 -13.05
C ASP A 125 1.60 -11.51 -13.28
N GLU A 126 1.47 -10.49 -12.43
CA GLU A 126 2.26 -9.26 -12.52
C GLU A 126 3.74 -9.50 -12.20
N ILE A 127 4.03 -10.44 -11.28
CA ILE A 127 5.38 -10.89 -10.92
C ILE A 127 6.02 -11.67 -12.08
N GLU A 128 5.30 -12.59 -12.71
CA GLU A 128 5.78 -13.37 -13.86
C GLU A 128 6.13 -12.47 -15.04
N VAL A 129 5.25 -11.51 -15.36
CA VAL A 129 5.51 -10.51 -16.40
C VAL A 129 6.77 -9.73 -16.08
N ALA A 130 6.94 -9.28 -14.82
CA ALA A 130 8.15 -8.60 -14.40
C ALA A 130 9.40 -9.48 -14.59
N HIS A 131 9.39 -10.73 -14.16
CA HIS A 131 10.53 -11.65 -14.33
C HIS A 131 10.87 -11.95 -15.79
N SER A 132 9.88 -11.96 -16.68
CA SER A 132 10.09 -12.19 -18.12
C SER A 132 10.66 -10.98 -18.86
N GLY A 133 10.60 -9.79 -18.24
CA GLY A 133 11.02 -8.53 -18.84
C GLY A 133 12.53 -8.45 -19.12
N GLN A 134 12.90 -8.02 -20.33
CA GLN A 134 14.29 -7.67 -20.64
C GLN A 134 14.61 -6.26 -20.14
N TYR A 135 15.07 -6.14 -18.90
CA TYR A 135 15.46 -4.86 -18.32
C TYR A 135 16.85 -4.41 -18.80
N LEU A 136 16.98 -3.10 -19.04
CA LEU A 136 18.26 -2.44 -19.34
C LEU A 136 19.23 -2.47 -18.15
N LEU A 137 18.70 -2.50 -16.92
CA LEU A 137 19.45 -2.57 -15.67
C LEU A 137 18.97 -3.79 -14.88
N ASN A 138 19.88 -4.74 -14.67
CA ASN A 138 19.66 -5.90 -13.82
C ASN A 138 20.54 -5.78 -12.58
N LEU A 139 19.91 -5.59 -11.43
CA LEU A 139 20.59 -5.66 -10.13
C LEU A 139 20.37 -7.07 -9.57
N PRO A 140 21.42 -7.85 -9.32
CA PRO A 140 21.28 -9.16 -8.70
C PRO A 140 20.94 -8.99 -7.22
N ILE A 141 19.66 -8.82 -6.93
CA ILE A 141 19.12 -8.76 -5.57
C ILE A 141 18.54 -10.15 -5.28
N SER A 142 19.13 -10.85 -4.32
CA SER A 142 18.63 -12.14 -3.84
C SER A 142 18.12 -11.97 -2.41
N VAL A 143 16.92 -12.46 -2.14
CA VAL A 143 16.37 -12.53 -0.78
C VAL A 143 16.83 -13.84 -0.14
N ASP A 144 17.31 -13.76 1.09
CA ASP A 144 17.64 -14.94 1.89
C ASP A 144 16.35 -15.47 2.54
N GLU A 145 15.68 -16.40 1.86
CA GLU A 145 14.40 -17.00 2.29
C GLU A 145 14.49 -17.69 3.66
N SER A 146 15.70 -18.07 4.11
CA SER A 146 15.89 -18.72 5.42
C SER A 146 15.63 -17.77 6.59
N LYS A 147 15.68 -16.45 6.36
CA LYS A 147 15.46 -15.41 7.37
C LYS A 147 14.03 -14.85 7.35
N LEU A 148 13.17 -15.35 6.46
CA LEU A 148 11.80 -14.86 6.34
C LEU A 148 10.94 -15.38 7.50
N ASP A 149 10.12 -14.50 8.07
CA ASP A 149 9.08 -14.91 9.01
C ASP A 149 7.89 -15.51 8.24
N LYS A 150 7.63 -16.79 8.48
CA LYS A 150 6.57 -17.58 7.84
C LYS A 150 5.19 -17.44 8.51
N THR A 151 5.13 -16.77 9.65
CA THR A 151 3.95 -16.71 10.52
C THR A 151 3.30 -15.35 10.52
N LEU A 152 4.09 -14.28 10.45
CA LEU A 152 3.61 -12.91 10.61
C LEU A 152 2.63 -12.51 9.51
N LEU A 153 3.05 -12.62 8.24
CA LEU A 153 2.21 -12.27 7.08
C LEU A 153 1.01 -13.21 6.94
N LYS A 154 1.22 -14.51 7.20
CA LYS A 154 0.15 -15.49 7.17
C LYS A 154 -0.97 -15.15 8.17
N LYS A 155 -0.63 -14.90 9.43
CA LYS A 155 -1.59 -14.47 10.47
C LYS A 155 -2.34 -13.20 10.05
N TYR A 156 -1.63 -12.24 9.44
CA TYR A 156 -2.23 -11.00 8.99
C TYR A 156 -3.28 -11.24 7.89
N PHE A 157 -2.93 -11.97 6.83
CA PHE A 157 -3.83 -12.25 5.71
C PHE A 157 -4.98 -13.19 6.05
N GLU A 158 -4.84 -14.07 7.05
CA GLU A 158 -5.95 -14.85 7.60
C GLU A 158 -7.03 -13.96 8.24
N GLN A 159 -6.62 -12.84 8.86
CA GLN A 159 -7.53 -11.88 9.50
C GLN A 159 -8.05 -10.82 8.50
N HIS A 160 -7.26 -10.47 7.50
CA HIS A 160 -7.55 -9.46 6.49
C HIS A 160 -7.63 -10.10 5.10
N HIS A 161 -8.86 -10.41 4.68
CA HIS A 161 -9.11 -11.07 3.39
C HIS A 161 -8.68 -10.15 2.24
N HIS A 162 -7.83 -10.67 1.36
CA HIS A 162 -7.41 -10.03 0.12
C HIS A 162 -7.50 -11.02 -1.03
N ASP A 163 -8.04 -10.57 -2.17
CA ASP A 163 -8.12 -11.38 -3.37
C ASP A 163 -6.76 -11.37 -4.11
N ASN A 164 -6.40 -12.51 -4.72
CA ASN A 164 -5.21 -12.68 -5.57
C ASN A 164 -3.88 -12.35 -4.86
N LEU A 165 -3.72 -12.83 -3.62
CA LEU A 165 -2.46 -12.73 -2.90
C LEU A 165 -1.35 -13.51 -3.63
N PRO A 166 -0.11 -13.00 -3.64
CA PRO A 166 1.03 -13.67 -4.26
C PRO A 166 1.48 -14.87 -3.42
N ASP A 167 2.22 -15.78 -4.06
CA ASP A 167 2.67 -17.06 -3.47
C ASP A 167 3.57 -16.89 -2.23
N PHE A 168 4.12 -15.70 -1.98
CA PHE A 168 4.92 -15.45 -0.78
C PHE A 168 4.09 -15.07 0.46
N SER A 169 2.77 -14.91 0.31
CA SER A 169 1.88 -14.54 1.42
C SER A 169 1.79 -15.60 2.53
N ASP A 170 2.12 -16.85 2.21
CA ASP A 170 2.05 -18.01 3.13
C ASP A 170 3.32 -18.88 3.18
N LYS A 171 4.43 -18.43 2.58
CA LYS A 171 5.71 -19.15 2.48
C LYS A 171 6.53 -19.21 3.78
#